data_AF-A0A455UEL0-F1
#
_entry.id   AF-A0A455UEL0-F1
#
_cell.length_a   1.000
_cell.length_b   1.000
_cell.length_c   1.000
_cell.angle_alpha   90.00
_cell.angle_beta   90.00
_cell.angle_gamma   90.00
#
_symmetry.space_group_name_H-M   'P 1'
#
loop_
_entity.id
_entity.type
_entity.pdbx_description
1 polymer ?
#
loop_
_entity_poly.entity_id
_entity_poly.type
_entity_poly.pdbx_seq_one_letter_code
_entity_poly.pdbx_strand_id
1 'polypeptide(L)'
;MLNQHYWMPFSSNRDFRANPRVITGAEGRYYIDDQGRKLFDSLSGLWTCGAGHNREEIQKAVAAQLGSLDFAPGFQIGHPLAFKLAEKVASLTPAGLDHVFSPTLDQKPPIPRSRWPRLIGG
;
A
#
# COMPACT_ATOMS: atom_id res chain seq x y z
N MET A 1 12.87 -12.80 18.82
CA MET A 1 12.09 -12.06 17.80
C MET A 1 10.79 -11.48 18.36
N LEU A 2 10.06 -12.16 19.25
CA LEU A 2 8.84 -11.60 19.86
C LEU A 2 9.19 -10.67 21.03
N ASN A 3 8.59 -9.48 21.08
CA ASN A 3 8.75 -8.51 22.17
C ASN A 3 7.38 -8.06 22.71
N GLN A 4 7.36 -7.45 23.90
CA GLN A 4 6.12 -6.93 24.51
C GLN A 4 5.72 -5.54 24.03
N HIS A 5 6.57 -4.87 23.26
CA HIS A 5 6.38 -3.48 22.83
C HIS A 5 5.54 -3.35 21.56
N TYR A 6 5.42 -4.41 20.77
CA TYR A 6 4.55 -4.40 19.60
C TYR A 6 3.10 -4.72 19.97
N TRP A 7 2.22 -3.74 19.78
CA TRP A 7 0.77 -3.92 19.88
C TRP A 7 0.20 -4.24 18.50
N MET A 8 -0.18 -5.51 18.32
CA MET A 8 -0.66 -6.00 17.03
C MET A 8 -2.04 -5.43 16.70
N PRO A 9 -2.24 -4.88 15.48
CA PRO A 9 -3.51 -4.31 15.06
C PRO A 9 -4.57 -5.41 14.94
N PHE A 10 -5.80 -5.11 15.39
CA PHE A 10 -6.97 -6.01 15.29
C PHE A 10 -6.71 -7.46 15.74
N SER A 11 -5.86 -7.67 16.76
CA SER A 11 -5.37 -9.01 17.13
C SER A 11 -5.49 -9.31 18.62
N SER A 12 -5.78 -10.58 18.95
CA SER A 12 -5.62 -11.09 20.32
C SER A 12 -4.14 -11.26 20.64
N ASN A 13 -3.54 -10.23 21.24
CA ASN A 13 -2.11 -10.18 21.51
C ASN A 13 -1.65 -11.24 22.52
N ARG A 14 -2.52 -11.70 23.42
CA ARG A 14 -2.20 -12.77 24.37
C ARG A 14 -2.11 -14.13 23.67
N ASP A 15 -3.08 -14.46 22.83
CA ASP A 15 -3.09 -15.71 22.07
C ASP A 15 -1.90 -15.80 21.12
N PHE A 16 -1.63 -14.73 20.36
CA PHE A 16 -0.51 -14.70 19.43
C PHE A 16 0.84 -14.95 20.13
N ARG A 17 1.02 -14.41 21.36
CA ARG A 17 2.25 -14.64 22.13
C ARG A 17 2.41 -16.09 22.59
N ALA A 18 1.30 -16.78 22.88
CA ALA A 18 1.33 -18.20 23.24
C ALA A 18 1.58 -19.08 22.02
N ASN A 19 1.01 -18.73 20.85
CA ASN A 19 1.08 -19.50 19.62
C ASN A 19 1.43 -18.59 18.43
N PRO A 20 2.69 -18.17 18.28
CA PRO A 20 3.07 -17.20 17.27
C PRO A 20 2.99 -17.78 15.87
N ARG A 21 2.55 -16.95 14.93
CA ARG A 21 2.49 -17.24 13.49
C ARG A 21 3.35 -16.20 12.79
N VAL A 22 4.62 -16.54 12.54
CA VAL A 22 5.61 -15.60 12.02
C VAL A 22 5.87 -15.89 10.55
N ILE A 23 5.65 -14.88 9.70
CA ILE A 23 5.99 -14.93 8.28
C ILE A 23 7.34 -14.25 8.09
N THR A 24 8.26 -14.92 7.39
CA THR A 24 9.64 -14.45 7.15
C THR A 24 9.91 -14.14 5.69
N GLY A 25 9.06 -14.62 4.78
CA GLY A 25 9.17 -14.35 3.35
C GLY A 25 7.84 -14.53 2.62
N ALA A 26 7.83 -14.15 1.35
CA ALA A 26 6.70 -14.34 0.46
C ALA A 26 7.16 -14.38 -1.00
N GLU A 27 6.47 -15.13 -1.86
CA GLU A 27 6.73 -15.17 -3.29
C GLU A 27 5.47 -15.60 -4.04
N GLY A 28 5.07 -14.82 -5.03
CA GLY A 28 3.87 -15.11 -5.82
C GLY A 28 2.63 -15.19 -4.94
N ARG A 29 2.02 -16.37 -4.80
CA ARG A 29 0.80 -16.59 -4.01
C ARG A 29 1.07 -17.27 -2.66
N TYR A 30 2.31 -17.28 -2.20
CA TYR A 30 2.70 -18.01 -0.99
C TYR A 30 3.43 -17.11 0.00
N TYR A 31 3.14 -17.36 1.27
CA TYR A 31 3.98 -16.97 2.40
C TYR A 31 4.97 -18.08 2.74
N ILE A 32 6.06 -17.68 3.39
CA ILE A 32 7.06 -18.57 3.98
C ILE A 32 7.12 -18.22 5.47
N ASP A 33 6.88 -19.20 6.34
CA ASP A 33 6.97 -18.98 7.78
C ASP A 33 8.40 -19.13 8.34
N ASP A 34 8.57 -18.89 9.63
CA ASP A 34 9.86 -19.01 10.33
C ASP A 34 10.38 -20.45 10.45
N GLN A 35 9.56 -21.44 10.07
CA GLN A 35 9.92 -22.86 9.96
C GLN A 35 10.18 -23.27 8.50
N GLY A 36 10.11 -22.33 7.56
CA GLY A 36 10.31 -22.57 6.12
C GLY A 36 9.12 -23.21 5.40
N ARG A 37 7.94 -23.33 6.05
CA ARG A 37 6.74 -23.87 5.42
C ARG A 37 6.15 -22.86 4.45
N LYS A 38 5.75 -23.34 3.27
CA LYS A 38 4.99 -22.56 2.30
C LYS A 38 3.51 -22.58 2.64
N LEU A 39 2.91 -21.42 2.82
CA LEU A 39 1.50 -21.23 3.15
C LEU A 39 0.81 -20.51 2.00
N PHE A 40 -0.28 -21.07 1.47
CA PHE A 40 -1.01 -20.42 0.40
C PHE A 40 -1.73 -19.17 0.89
N ASP A 41 -1.50 -18.04 0.22
CA ASP A 41 -2.17 -16.79 0.51
C ASP A 41 -3.48 -16.69 -0.29
N SER A 42 -4.57 -17.11 0.35
CA SER A 42 -5.91 -17.04 -0.21
C SER A 42 -6.53 -15.63 -0.20
N LEU A 43 -5.91 -14.64 0.45
CA LEU A 43 -6.48 -13.31 0.67
C LEU A 43 -5.66 -12.17 0.05
N SER A 44 -4.57 -12.49 -0.65
CA SER A 44 -3.62 -11.48 -1.15
C SER A 44 -3.14 -10.55 -0.02
N GLY A 45 -2.81 -11.16 1.12
CA GLY A 45 -2.50 -10.53 2.40
C GLY A 45 -3.72 -9.97 3.08
N LEU A 46 -3.98 -8.69 2.85
CA LEU A 46 -5.21 -8.02 3.27
C LEU A 46 -5.81 -7.31 2.06
N TRP A 47 -6.09 -8.08 1.00
CA TRP A 47 -6.65 -7.59 -0.26
C TRP A 47 -5.72 -6.64 -1.04
N THR A 48 -4.41 -6.67 -0.79
CA THR A 48 -3.44 -5.70 -1.31
C THR A 48 -2.50 -6.27 -2.37
N CYS A 49 -2.16 -7.56 -2.30
CA CYS A 49 -1.12 -8.17 -3.13
C CYS A 49 -1.69 -8.95 -4.32
N GLY A 50 -2.68 -8.40 -5.04
CA GLY A 50 -3.39 -9.11 -6.13
C GLY A 50 -2.49 -9.53 -7.31
N ALA A 51 -1.38 -8.82 -7.55
CA ALA A 51 -0.37 -9.18 -8.55
C ALA A 51 0.62 -10.27 -8.09
N GLY A 52 0.51 -10.71 -6.82
CA GLY A 52 1.44 -11.60 -6.13
C GLY A 52 2.49 -10.84 -5.29
N HIS A 53 3.03 -11.52 -4.30
CA HIS A 53 4.10 -11.05 -3.42
C HIS A 53 5.43 -10.93 -4.18
N ASN A 54 6.23 -9.92 -3.81
CA ASN A 54 7.62 -9.74 -4.24
C ASN A 54 7.83 -9.72 -5.77
N ARG A 55 6.99 -8.99 -6.51
CA ARG A 55 7.21 -8.72 -7.94
C ARG A 55 8.50 -7.94 -8.18
N GLU A 56 9.41 -8.54 -8.95
CA GLU A 56 10.74 -7.96 -9.24
C GLU A 56 10.63 -6.59 -9.92
N GLU A 57 9.62 -6.41 -10.78
CA GLU A 57 9.38 -5.15 -11.49
C GLU A 57 9.05 -4.01 -10.51
N ILE A 58 8.24 -4.30 -9.48
CA ILE A 58 7.86 -3.33 -8.43
C ILE A 58 9.06 -3.05 -7.53
N GLN A 59 9.78 -4.09 -7.10
CA GLN A 59 10.96 -3.94 -6.25
C GLN A 59 12.01 -3.03 -6.89
N LYS A 60 12.32 -3.26 -8.18
CA LYS A 60 13.28 -2.44 -8.93
C LYS A 60 12.81 -0.99 -9.08
N ALA A 61 11.54 -0.77 -9.39
CA ALA A 61 10.98 0.57 -9.53
C ALA A 61 11.03 1.37 -8.22
N VAL A 62 10.70 0.74 -7.09
CA VAL A 62 10.78 1.36 -5.76
C VAL A 62 12.23 1.68 -5.39
N ALA A 63 13.15 0.72 -5.56
CA ALA A 63 14.56 0.91 -5.24
C ALA A 63 15.18 2.05 -6.07
N ALA A 64 14.89 2.09 -7.38
CA ALA A 64 15.37 3.15 -8.25
C ALA A 64 14.82 4.54 -7.86
N GLN A 65 13.53 4.63 -7.54
CA GLN A 65 12.92 5.90 -7.14
C GLN A 65 13.46 6.39 -5.79
N LEU A 66 13.61 5.50 -4.80
CA LEU A 66 14.20 5.84 -3.50
C LEU A 66 15.65 6.33 -3.65
N GLY A 67 16.41 5.75 -4.57
CA GLY A 67 17.78 6.19 -4.86
C GLY A 67 17.87 7.55 -5.58
N SER A 68 16.78 8.01 -6.21
CA SER A 68 16.76 9.27 -6.96
C SER A 68 16.08 10.42 -6.22
N LEU A 69 14.95 10.16 -5.56
CA LEU A 69 14.16 11.12 -4.80
C LEU A 69 13.24 10.33 -3.86
N ASP A 70 13.63 10.27 -2.59
CA ASP A 70 12.90 9.61 -1.51
C ASP A 70 11.63 10.36 -1.13
N PHE A 71 11.70 11.70 -1.07
CA PHE A 71 10.57 12.54 -0.72
C PHE A 71 10.70 13.96 -1.31
N ALA A 72 9.59 14.46 -1.85
CA ALA A 72 9.38 15.88 -2.09
C ALA A 72 8.10 16.31 -1.37
N PRO A 73 8.06 17.49 -0.74
CA PRO A 73 6.82 18.00 -0.15
C PRO A 73 5.71 18.06 -1.20
N GLY A 74 4.48 17.66 -0.84
CA GLY A 74 3.35 17.62 -1.79
C GLY A 74 2.52 18.91 -1.87
N PHE A 75 2.90 19.95 -1.12
CA PHE A 75 2.16 21.22 -1.07
C PHE A 75 2.89 22.27 -1.89
N GLN A 76 2.30 22.65 -3.03
CA GLN A 76 2.89 23.60 -4.00
C GLN A 76 4.21 23.14 -4.64
N ILE A 77 4.56 21.86 -4.48
CA ILE A 77 5.71 21.19 -5.11
C ILE A 77 5.20 19.88 -5.69
N GLY A 78 5.72 19.49 -6.86
CA GLY A 78 5.33 18.26 -7.54
C GLY A 78 6.53 17.51 -8.10
N HIS A 79 6.35 16.22 -8.37
CA HIS A 79 7.33 15.38 -9.04
C HIS A 79 6.68 14.63 -10.22
N PRO A 80 7.41 14.34 -11.30
CA PRO A 80 6.82 13.81 -12.55
C PRO A 80 5.99 12.54 -12.39
N LEU A 81 6.37 11.66 -11.45
CA LEU A 81 5.66 10.40 -11.23
C LEU A 81 4.25 10.58 -10.65
N ALA A 82 3.99 11.64 -9.87
CA ALA A 82 2.65 11.92 -9.36
C ALA A 82 1.66 12.20 -10.50
N PHE A 83 2.07 13.04 -11.46
CA PHE A 83 1.26 13.36 -12.63
C PHE A 83 1.02 12.16 -13.53
N LYS A 84 2.08 11.36 -13.81
CA LYS A 84 1.96 10.12 -14.59
C LYS A 84 1.02 9.11 -13.95
N LEU A 85 1.06 8.97 -12.62
CA LEU A 85 0.14 8.09 -11.89
C LEU A 85 -1.30 8.61 -11.97
N ALA A 86 -1.52 9.91 -11.76
CA ALA A 86 -2.84 10.51 -11.84
C ALA A 86 -3.48 10.30 -13.23
N GLU A 87 -2.72 10.55 -14.30
CA GLU A 87 -3.15 10.30 -15.69
C GLU A 87 -3.50 8.82 -15.90
N LYS A 88 -2.64 7.90 -15.45
CA LYS A 88 -2.88 6.47 -15.60
C LYS A 88 -4.15 6.02 -14.87
N VAL A 89 -4.37 6.49 -13.65
CA VAL A 89 -5.56 6.17 -12.86
C VAL A 89 -6.82 6.74 -13.53
N ALA A 90 -6.80 8.01 -13.95
CA ALA A 90 -7.91 8.64 -14.68
C ALA A 90 -8.27 7.90 -15.98
N SER A 91 -7.31 7.25 -16.64
CA SER A 91 -7.58 6.44 -17.84
C SER A 91 -8.32 5.12 -17.56
N LEU A 92 -8.32 4.66 -16.31
CA LEU A 92 -8.92 3.39 -15.88
C LEU A 92 -10.29 3.57 -15.21
N THR A 93 -10.65 4.81 -14.86
CA THR A 93 -11.90 5.15 -14.19
C THR A 93 -13.03 5.41 -15.19
N PRO A 94 -14.30 5.29 -14.76
CA PRO A 94 -15.45 5.67 -15.57
C PRO A 94 -15.42 7.15 -15.98
N ALA A 95 -16.16 7.49 -17.04
CA ALA A 95 -16.34 8.87 -17.49
C ALA A 95 -16.84 9.77 -16.34
N GLY A 96 -16.24 10.96 -16.24
CA GLY A 96 -16.52 11.94 -15.17
C GLY A 96 -15.73 11.75 -13.88
N LEU A 97 -14.78 10.79 -13.82
CA LEU A 97 -13.84 10.60 -12.71
C LEU A 97 -12.38 10.74 -13.19
N ASP A 98 -11.95 11.97 -13.50
CA ASP A 98 -10.67 12.29 -14.15
C ASP A 98 -9.65 13.01 -13.24
N HIS A 99 -10.06 13.41 -12.03
CA HIS A 99 -9.18 14.04 -11.05
C HIS A 99 -8.81 13.09 -9.90
N VAL A 100 -7.51 12.97 -9.62
CA VAL A 100 -6.97 12.03 -8.61
C VAL A 100 -6.35 12.80 -7.45
N PHE A 101 -6.80 12.46 -6.24
CA PHE A 101 -6.17 12.87 -4.99
C PHE A 101 -5.60 11.62 -4.30
N SER A 102 -4.32 11.65 -3.90
CA SER A 102 -3.60 10.48 -3.39
C SER A 102 -3.34 10.59 -1.87
N PRO A 103 -4.22 10.02 -1.01
CA PRO A 103 -3.95 9.91 0.42
C PRO A 103 -2.96 8.78 0.72
N THR A 104 -2.36 8.78 1.91
CA THR A 104 -1.44 7.72 2.36
C THR A 104 -2.17 6.42 2.73
N LEU A 105 -3.39 6.51 3.24
CA LEU A 105 -4.23 5.37 3.63
C LEU A 105 -5.68 5.66 3.26
N ASP A 106 -6.46 4.60 3.05
CA ASP A 106 -7.92 4.70 2.91
C ASP A 106 -8.56 4.93 4.28
N GLN A 107 -8.44 6.16 4.76
CA GLN A 107 -9.22 6.67 5.89
C GLN A 107 -10.22 7.69 5.38
N LYS A 108 -11.26 7.94 6.19
CA LYS A 108 -12.28 8.95 5.89
C LYS A 108 -11.59 10.24 5.39
N PRO A 109 -11.90 10.69 4.16
CA PRO A 109 -11.23 11.85 3.61
C PRO A 109 -11.47 13.07 4.51
N PRO A 110 -10.44 13.89 4.76
CA PRO A 110 -10.56 15.06 5.63
C PRO A 110 -11.52 16.11 5.05
N ILE A 111 -11.73 16.08 3.73
CA ILE A 111 -12.60 17.01 3.00
C ILE A 111 -13.82 16.25 2.48
N PRO A 112 -15.05 16.67 2.85
CA PRO A 112 -16.28 16.08 2.32
C PRO A 112 -16.34 16.17 0.80
N ARG A 113 -16.82 15.11 0.14
CA ARG A 113 -16.98 15.05 -1.33
C ARG A 113 -17.73 16.26 -1.90
N SER A 114 -18.69 16.81 -1.17
CA SER A 114 -19.45 18.02 -1.54
C SER A 114 -18.60 19.28 -1.72
N ARG A 115 -17.35 19.31 -1.23
CA ARG A 115 -16.43 20.44 -1.39
C ARG A 115 -15.43 20.27 -2.53
N TRP A 116 -15.34 19.09 -3.15
CA TRP A 116 -14.32 18.78 -4.15
C TRP A 116 -14.40 19.63 -5.42
N PRO A 117 -15.58 19.95 -6.00
CA PRO A 117 -15.67 20.80 -7.20
C PRO A 117 -14.99 22.17 -7.05
N ARG A 118 -15.02 22.75 -5.84
CA ARG A 118 -14.36 24.03 -5.55
C ARG A 118 -12.84 23.94 -5.48
N LEU A 119 -12.29 22.76 -5.18
CA LEU A 119 -10.84 22.55 -5.02
C LEU A 119 -10.16 22.24 -6.35
N ILE A 120 -10.86 21.54 -7.23
CA ILE A 120 -10.37 21.21 -8.57
C ILE A 120 -10.51 22.37 -9.57
N GLY A 121 -11.03 23.52 -9.12
CA GLY A 121 -11.21 24.71 -9.96
C GLY A 121 -12.26 24.51 -11.04
N GLY A 122 -13.43 23.99 -10.65
CA GLY A 122 -14.58 23.81 -11.55
C GLY A 122 -15.00 25.09 -12.28
#